data_AF-A0A432IZ60-F1
#
_entry.id   AF-A0A432IZ60-F1
#
_cell.length_a   1.000
_cell.length_b   1.000
_cell.length_c   1.000
_cell.angle_alpha   90.00
_cell.angle_beta   90.00
_cell.angle_gamma   90.00
#
_symmetry.space_group_name_H-M   'P 1'
#
loop_
_entity.id
_entity.type
_entity.pdbx_description
1 polymer ?
#
loop_
_entity_poly.entity_id
_entity_poly.type
_entity_poly.pdbx_seq_one_letter_code
_entity_poly.pdbx_strand_id
1 'polypeptide(L)'
;DLPDSYHTTHASDGPRHQLGGALKLGSTVQSEPDASPNSDATGDGNEEDGVTRQDGLAGNSWSEGTVASNNGGSMSIDIQGGAGVPQVFMDMEGSPLSEITLRDASGNPLTMPLAAGTHQVYFDIPANTFTTNNNAIAVRVRLSSAGGLAATGAAADGEVEDYIWRFGPNAITLSNFQASSSTSPFWLIPIALLLLAGSAIWAVSARTGP
;
A
#
# COMPACT_ATOMS: atom_id res chain seq x y z
N ASP A 1 -11.61 -6.58 3.03
CA ASP A 1 -11.14 -7.63 3.98
C ASP A 1 -9.86 -8.41 3.64
N LEU A 2 -8.88 -8.39 4.55
CA LEU A 2 -7.61 -9.14 4.42
C LEU A 2 -7.80 -10.68 4.39
N PRO A 3 -6.85 -11.46 3.84
CA PRO A 3 -6.85 -12.92 3.94
C PRO A 3 -6.91 -13.43 5.38
N ASP A 4 -7.60 -14.55 5.64
CA ASP A 4 -7.79 -15.07 7.01
C ASP A 4 -6.49 -15.54 7.70
N SER A 5 -5.36 -15.61 6.98
CA SER A 5 -4.02 -15.71 7.60
C SER A 5 -3.72 -14.54 8.56
N TYR A 6 -4.45 -13.43 8.43
CA TYR A 6 -4.42 -12.28 9.34
C TYR A 6 -5.58 -12.26 10.33
N HIS A 7 -6.26 -13.39 10.56
CA HIS A 7 -7.38 -13.54 11.49
C HIS A 7 -8.49 -12.52 11.21
N THR A 8 -9.17 -12.69 10.07
CA THR A 8 -10.15 -11.72 9.58
C THR A 8 -11.57 -12.17 9.80
N THR A 9 -11.81 -13.47 9.70
CA THR A 9 -13.13 -14.06 9.90
C THR A 9 -13.53 -14.10 11.38
N HIS A 10 -14.82 -14.10 11.65
CA HIS A 10 -15.39 -14.23 12.99
C HIS A 10 -14.94 -15.53 13.68
N ALA A 11 -14.76 -16.62 12.93
CA ALA A 11 -14.25 -17.89 13.45
C ALA A 11 -12.81 -17.78 14.01
N SER A 12 -12.03 -16.85 13.47
CA SER A 12 -10.65 -16.54 13.89
C SER A 12 -10.59 -15.37 14.89
N ASP A 13 -11.73 -14.99 15.50
CA ASP A 13 -11.92 -13.79 16.32
C ASP A 13 -11.58 -12.49 15.58
N GLY A 14 -11.97 -12.38 14.32
CA GLY A 14 -11.72 -11.22 13.47
C GLY A 14 -12.20 -9.87 14.04
N PRO A 15 -11.63 -8.77 13.54
CA PRO A 15 -11.98 -7.42 13.98
C PRO A 15 -13.45 -7.14 13.65
N ARG A 16 -14.17 -6.57 14.62
CA ARG A 16 -15.58 -6.20 14.42
C ARG A 16 -15.96 -5.07 15.34
N HIS A 17 -16.89 -4.24 14.89
CA HIS A 17 -17.40 -3.10 15.63
C HIS A 17 -18.91 -3.20 15.80
N GLN A 18 -19.43 -2.75 16.94
CA GLN A 18 -20.86 -2.64 17.13
C GLN A 18 -21.40 -1.49 16.27
N LEU A 19 -22.41 -1.80 15.45
CA LEU A 19 -23.04 -0.82 14.56
C LEU A 19 -23.94 0.17 15.32
N GLY A 20 -24.15 1.34 14.72
CA GLY A 20 -25.12 2.35 15.19
C GLY A 20 -24.51 3.67 15.68
N GLY A 21 -23.17 3.78 15.69
CA GLY A 21 -22.46 5.04 15.93
C GLY A 21 -22.31 5.88 14.64
N ALA A 22 -22.01 7.17 14.82
CA ALA A 22 -21.67 8.06 13.69
C ALA A 22 -20.17 7.99 13.32
N LEU A 23 -19.33 7.55 14.26
CA LEU A 23 -17.87 7.46 14.08
C LEU A 23 -17.54 6.38 13.05
N LYS A 24 -16.83 6.78 11.99
CA LYS A 24 -16.47 5.91 10.88
C LYS A 24 -15.24 6.43 10.14
N LEU A 25 -14.65 5.57 9.31
CA LEU A 25 -13.65 5.90 8.32
C LEU A 25 -14.38 6.27 7.01
N GLY A 26 -13.86 7.27 6.30
CA GLY A 26 -14.36 7.63 4.98
C GLY A 26 -15.87 7.92 4.90
N SER A 27 -16.45 7.67 3.72
CA SER A 27 -17.82 8.10 3.40
C SER A 27 -18.84 6.97 3.54
N THR A 28 -18.41 5.73 3.42
CA THR A 28 -19.27 4.54 3.43
C THR A 28 -18.99 3.66 4.64
N VAL A 29 -19.98 2.85 5.03
CA VAL A 29 -19.82 1.76 5.99
C VAL A 29 -20.73 0.65 5.49
N GLN A 30 -20.21 -0.57 5.38
CA GLN A 30 -21.01 -1.74 5.06
C GLN A 30 -21.08 -2.67 6.28
N SER A 31 -22.30 -3.08 6.61
CA SER A 31 -22.52 -4.10 7.64
C SER A 31 -22.48 -5.46 6.99
N GLU A 32 -21.56 -6.31 7.45
CA GLU A 32 -21.45 -7.69 6.98
C GLU A 32 -21.60 -8.68 8.16
N PRO A 33 -22.23 -9.86 7.95
CA PRO A 33 -22.31 -10.88 9.00
C PRO A 33 -20.97 -11.52 9.37
N ASP A 34 -20.04 -11.56 8.42
CA ASP A 34 -18.67 -12.05 8.56
C ASP A 34 -17.82 -11.46 7.44
N ALA A 35 -16.50 -11.59 7.55
CA ALA A 35 -15.55 -11.08 6.59
C ALA A 35 -15.63 -11.79 5.23
N SER A 36 -15.33 -11.07 4.15
CA SER A 36 -15.25 -11.56 2.76
C SER A 36 -13.80 -11.52 2.23
N PRO A 37 -12.88 -12.33 2.78
CA PRO A 37 -11.45 -12.20 2.52
C PRO A 37 -11.05 -12.57 1.08
N ASN A 38 -10.16 -11.78 0.48
CA ASN A 38 -9.46 -12.15 -0.75
C ASN A 38 -7.98 -11.69 -0.74
N SER A 39 -7.21 -12.03 -1.76
CA SER A 39 -5.76 -11.74 -1.81
C SER A 39 -5.39 -10.26 -1.87
N ASP A 40 -6.32 -9.40 -2.28
CA ASP A 40 -6.10 -7.96 -2.48
C ASP A 40 -6.93 -7.11 -1.50
N ALA A 41 -7.62 -7.75 -0.56
CA ALA A 41 -8.57 -7.16 0.38
C ALA A 41 -9.76 -6.40 -0.25
N THR A 42 -10.32 -6.90 -1.36
CA THR A 42 -11.40 -6.24 -2.13
C THR A 42 -12.68 -7.07 -2.26
N GLY A 43 -12.88 -8.06 -1.38
CA GLY A 43 -13.92 -9.08 -1.53
C GLY A 43 -15.32 -8.66 -1.03
N ASP A 44 -15.36 -7.60 -0.24
CA ASP A 44 -16.47 -7.07 0.57
C ASP A 44 -17.11 -5.81 -0.05
N GLY A 45 -16.36 -5.02 -0.83
CA GLY A 45 -16.95 -3.99 -1.66
C GLY A 45 -16.05 -2.81 -1.96
N ASN A 46 -16.56 -1.61 -1.64
CA ASN A 46 -15.93 -0.31 -1.89
C ASN A 46 -15.93 0.59 -0.66
N GLU A 47 -16.15 0.00 0.51
CA GLU A 47 -16.18 0.62 1.84
C GLU A 47 -14.79 0.91 2.39
N GLU A 48 -13.74 0.38 1.79
CA GLU A 48 -12.34 0.75 2.04
C GLU A 48 -12.01 2.13 1.44
N ASP A 49 -12.70 3.17 1.93
CA ASP A 49 -12.64 4.52 1.39
C ASP A 49 -12.08 5.58 2.36
N GLY A 50 -11.82 5.20 3.62
CA GLY A 50 -11.30 6.10 4.64
C GLY A 50 -9.79 6.21 4.72
N VAL A 51 -9.01 5.30 4.14
CA VAL A 51 -7.54 5.31 4.24
C VAL A 51 -6.88 5.23 2.88
N THR A 52 -5.96 6.16 2.63
CA THR A 52 -5.17 6.17 1.39
C THR A 52 -3.67 6.23 1.68
N ARG A 53 -2.91 5.38 0.98
CA ARG A 53 -1.45 5.44 0.99
C ARG A 53 -0.99 6.79 0.40
N GLN A 54 -0.11 7.48 1.12
CA GLN A 54 0.48 8.74 0.66
C GLN A 54 1.98 8.56 0.41
N ASP A 55 2.61 9.51 -0.27
CA ASP A 55 4.07 9.56 -0.34
C ASP A 55 4.66 9.76 1.07
N GLY A 56 5.92 9.40 1.27
CA GLY A 56 6.65 9.64 2.51
C GLY A 56 6.91 11.13 2.76
N LEU A 57 7.67 11.42 3.82
CA LEU A 57 7.95 12.79 4.24
C LEU A 57 8.65 13.59 3.12
N ALA A 58 8.23 14.84 2.94
CA ALA A 58 8.72 15.75 1.90
C ALA A 58 8.56 15.24 0.45
N GLY A 59 7.57 14.35 0.20
CA GLY A 59 7.30 13.79 -1.14
C GLY A 59 8.27 12.70 -1.56
N ASN A 60 9.07 12.18 -0.62
CA ASN A 60 9.93 11.03 -0.87
C ASN A 60 9.09 9.75 -1.01
N SER A 61 9.57 8.76 -1.75
CA SER A 61 9.02 7.41 -1.64
C SER A 61 9.22 6.87 -0.22
N TRP A 62 8.40 5.91 0.17
CA TRP A 62 8.58 5.22 1.44
C TRP A 62 9.98 4.60 1.53
N SER A 63 10.60 4.71 2.70
CA SER A 63 11.93 4.18 2.96
C SER A 63 12.03 3.61 4.37
N GLU A 64 12.85 2.59 4.54
CA GLU A 64 13.14 2.02 5.86
C GLU A 64 13.83 3.06 6.76
N GLY A 65 13.47 3.07 8.04
CA GLY A 65 13.96 3.99 9.04
C GLY A 65 12.86 4.82 9.70
N THR A 66 13.28 5.87 10.40
CA THR A 66 12.38 6.67 11.24
C THR A 66 11.93 7.97 10.58
N VAL A 67 10.72 8.41 10.92
CA VAL A 67 10.16 9.69 10.47
C VAL A 67 11.05 10.86 10.89
N ALA A 68 11.59 10.82 12.11
CA ALA A 68 12.52 11.84 12.62
C ALA A 68 13.83 11.95 11.80
N SER A 69 14.18 10.91 11.03
CA SER A 69 15.34 10.89 10.13
C SER A 69 14.95 11.13 8.68
N ASN A 70 13.74 11.66 8.42
CA ASN A 70 13.20 11.90 7.09
C ASN A 70 13.06 10.61 6.23
N ASN A 71 12.83 9.48 6.91
CA ASN A 71 12.47 8.19 6.32
C ASN A 71 11.03 7.80 6.76
N GLY A 72 10.64 6.54 6.55
CA GLY A 72 9.35 6.01 6.97
C GLY A 72 8.28 6.09 5.87
N GLY A 73 7.03 5.91 6.29
CA GLY A 73 5.85 5.96 5.42
C GLY A 73 4.84 6.99 5.89
N SER A 74 3.82 7.24 5.07
CA SER A 74 2.68 8.06 5.48
C SER A 74 1.39 7.60 4.82
N MET A 75 0.28 7.90 5.48
CA MET A 75 -1.07 7.65 4.98
C MET A 75 -1.97 8.82 5.32
N SER A 76 -3.06 8.94 4.58
CA SER A 76 -4.18 9.81 4.93
C SER A 76 -5.27 8.96 5.56
N ILE A 77 -5.80 9.40 6.70
CA ILE A 77 -6.94 8.79 7.38
C ILE A 77 -8.07 9.82 7.42
N ASP A 78 -9.21 9.52 6.81
CA ASP A 78 -10.42 10.32 6.85
C ASP A 78 -11.37 9.82 7.93
N ILE A 79 -11.60 10.64 8.96
CA ILE A 79 -12.45 10.29 10.10
C ILE A 79 -13.74 11.11 10.02
N GLN A 80 -14.89 10.45 10.08
CA GLN A 80 -16.20 11.11 10.08
C GLN A 80 -16.96 10.88 11.38
N GLY A 81 -17.94 11.75 11.66
CA GLY A 81 -18.92 11.59 12.74
C GLY A 81 -18.44 11.89 14.17
N GLY A 82 -17.16 12.14 14.39
CA GLY A 82 -16.64 12.56 15.69
C GLY A 82 -15.11 12.46 15.78
N ALA A 83 -14.57 12.79 16.96
CA ALA A 83 -13.18 12.47 17.25
C ALA A 83 -13.04 10.97 17.57
N GLY A 84 -11.95 10.36 17.12
CA GLY A 84 -11.66 8.94 17.34
C GLY A 84 -10.16 8.66 17.40
N VAL A 85 -9.82 7.45 17.84
CA VAL A 85 -8.45 6.98 17.96
C VAL A 85 -8.22 5.87 16.93
N PRO A 86 -7.55 6.14 15.80
CA PRO A 86 -7.18 5.09 14.88
C PRO A 86 -6.04 4.23 15.46
N GLN A 87 -6.23 2.91 15.48
CA GLN A 87 -5.17 1.91 15.62
C GLN A 87 -4.88 1.33 14.24
N VAL A 88 -3.62 1.37 13.83
CA VAL A 88 -3.19 0.81 12.55
C VAL A 88 -2.26 -0.36 12.81
N PHE A 89 -2.53 -1.46 12.12
CA PHE A 89 -1.72 -2.67 12.16
C PHE A 89 -1.21 -2.98 10.77
N MET A 90 0.07 -3.33 10.67
CA MET A 90 0.70 -3.64 9.39
C MET A 90 1.53 -4.90 9.47
N ASP A 91 1.59 -5.61 8.35
CA ASP A 91 2.55 -6.68 8.12
C ASP A 91 3.78 -6.13 7.39
N MET A 92 4.75 -5.64 8.16
CA MET A 92 6.04 -5.15 7.63
C MET A 92 7.18 -6.16 7.83
N GLU A 93 7.00 -7.19 8.66
CA GLU A 93 8.06 -8.13 9.05
C GLU A 93 7.74 -9.59 8.68
N GLY A 94 6.64 -9.84 7.98
CA GLY A 94 6.23 -11.17 7.53
C GLY A 94 5.40 -11.92 8.58
N SER A 95 4.17 -11.46 8.77
CA SER A 95 3.05 -11.99 9.58
C SER A 95 3.41 -12.40 11.04
N PRO A 96 2.66 -11.95 12.06
CA PRO A 96 1.32 -11.36 12.00
C PRO A 96 1.33 -9.83 11.82
N LEU A 97 0.13 -9.26 11.68
CA LEU A 97 -0.08 -7.81 11.79
C LEU A 97 0.44 -7.30 13.14
N SER A 98 1.24 -6.24 13.11
CA SER A 98 1.77 -5.57 14.30
C SER A 98 1.30 -4.13 14.34
N GLU A 99 0.96 -3.65 15.54
CA GLU A 99 0.53 -2.25 15.73
C GLU A 99 1.67 -1.30 15.38
N ILE A 100 1.37 -0.27 14.58
CA ILE A 100 2.31 0.79 14.27
C ILE A 100 2.04 2.01 15.15
N THR A 101 3.12 2.70 15.54
CA THR A 101 3.00 3.98 16.22
C THR A 101 2.75 5.08 15.20
N LEU A 102 1.56 5.68 15.21
CA LEU A 102 1.27 6.86 14.41
C LEU A 102 2.01 8.08 14.96
N ARG A 103 2.57 8.88 14.05
CA ARG A 103 3.43 10.03 14.34
C ARG A 103 3.01 11.26 13.55
N ASP A 104 3.40 12.43 14.06
CA ASP A 104 3.39 13.67 13.29
C ASP A 104 4.56 13.73 12.28
N ALA A 105 4.59 14.78 11.46
CA ALA A 105 5.64 15.00 10.46
C ALA A 105 7.05 15.23 11.06
N SER A 106 7.15 15.51 12.36
CA SER A 106 8.44 15.63 13.07
C SER A 106 8.89 14.30 13.70
N GLY A 107 8.07 13.25 13.60
CA GLY A 107 8.32 11.92 14.16
C GLY A 107 7.87 11.74 15.60
N ASN A 108 7.13 12.69 16.19
CA ASN A 108 6.60 12.53 17.54
C ASN A 108 5.36 11.63 17.52
N PRO A 109 5.21 10.67 18.45
CA PRO A 109 3.99 9.87 18.56
C PRO A 109 2.75 10.74 18.75
N LEU A 110 1.68 10.38 18.06
CA LEU A 110 0.35 10.93 18.32
C LEU A 110 -0.18 10.30 19.61
N THR A 111 -0.64 11.15 20.54
CA THR A 111 -1.08 10.71 21.88
C THR A 111 -2.54 11.06 22.18
N MET A 112 -3.18 11.84 21.32
CA MET A 112 -4.55 12.30 21.47
C MET A 112 -5.43 11.77 20.34
N PRO A 113 -6.75 11.62 20.57
CA PRO A 113 -7.70 11.34 19.50
C PRO A 113 -7.61 12.36 18.37
N LEU A 114 -7.82 11.91 17.14
CA LEU A 114 -7.94 12.76 15.97
C LEU A 114 -9.38 13.25 15.86
N ALA A 115 -9.56 14.54 15.59
CA ALA A 115 -10.88 15.10 15.31
C ALA A 115 -11.44 14.56 13.98
N ALA A 116 -12.74 14.73 13.75
CA ALA A 116 -13.30 14.47 12.43
C ALA A 116 -12.60 15.33 11.35
N GLY A 117 -12.38 14.73 10.20
CA GLY A 117 -11.63 15.28 9.07
C GLY A 117 -10.51 14.35 8.62
N THR A 118 -9.81 14.81 7.58
CA THR A 118 -8.71 14.07 6.96
C THR A 118 -7.38 14.46 7.58
N HIS A 119 -6.62 13.45 8.04
CA HIS A 119 -5.32 13.63 8.68
C HIS A 119 -4.24 12.84 7.95
N GLN A 120 -3.17 13.51 7.57
CA GLN A 120 -1.95 12.82 7.14
C GLN A 120 -1.12 12.44 8.37
N VAL A 121 -0.86 11.14 8.53
CA VAL A 121 -0.11 10.57 9.64
C VAL A 121 1.10 9.80 9.12
N TYR A 122 2.13 9.73 9.94
CA TYR A 122 3.42 9.14 9.58
C TYR A 122 3.74 7.96 10.50
N PHE A 123 4.66 7.11 10.07
CA PHE A 123 5.12 5.98 10.87
C PHE A 123 6.51 5.52 10.42
N ASP A 124 7.23 4.90 11.34
CA ASP A 124 8.53 4.32 11.04
C ASP A 124 8.35 3.01 10.26
N ILE A 125 9.27 2.73 9.35
CA ILE A 125 9.30 1.47 8.60
C ILE A 125 10.50 0.66 9.09
N PRO A 126 10.30 -0.56 9.64
CA PRO A 126 11.40 -1.42 10.07
C PRO A 126 12.38 -1.76 8.94
N ALA A 127 13.62 -2.07 9.31
CA ALA A 127 14.60 -2.57 8.36
C ALA A 127 14.16 -3.93 7.77
N ASN A 128 14.48 -4.17 6.51
CA ASN A 128 14.07 -5.36 5.75
C ASN A 128 12.55 -5.48 5.51
N THR A 129 11.80 -4.38 5.57
CA THR A 129 10.39 -4.38 5.16
C THR A 129 10.27 -4.63 3.65
N PHE A 130 11.12 -3.97 2.86
CA PHE A 130 11.09 -4.07 1.40
C PHE A 130 12.15 -5.05 0.91
N THR A 131 11.79 -6.32 0.81
CA THR A 131 12.67 -7.36 0.24
C THR A 131 12.22 -7.74 -1.17
N THR A 132 13.07 -8.43 -1.95
CA THR A 132 12.70 -8.88 -3.30
C THR A 132 11.47 -9.79 -3.33
N ASN A 133 11.13 -10.42 -2.21
CA ASN A 133 9.99 -11.33 -2.06
C ASN A 133 8.83 -10.69 -1.28
N ASN A 134 9.01 -9.50 -0.71
CA ASN A 134 7.97 -8.77 0.00
C ASN A 134 7.71 -7.44 -0.70
N ASN A 135 6.67 -7.42 -1.52
CA ASN A 135 6.25 -6.24 -2.28
C ASN A 135 4.80 -5.84 -1.96
N ALA A 136 4.22 -6.38 -0.89
CA ALA A 136 2.86 -6.09 -0.47
C ALA A 136 2.82 -6.00 1.05
N ILE A 137 2.28 -4.90 1.57
CA ILE A 137 2.06 -4.71 3.00
C ILE A 137 0.57 -4.86 3.24
N ALA A 138 0.19 -5.82 4.09
CA ALA A 138 -1.16 -5.90 4.62
C ALA A 138 -1.35 -4.84 5.69
N VAL A 139 -2.47 -4.12 5.63
CA VAL A 139 -2.81 -3.02 6.54
C VAL A 139 -4.22 -3.23 7.04
N ARG A 140 -4.38 -3.08 8.35
CA ARG A 140 -5.69 -3.01 9.02
C ARG A 140 -5.77 -1.70 9.77
N VAL A 141 -6.82 -0.93 9.54
CA VAL A 141 -7.12 0.27 10.31
C VAL A 141 -8.39 0.03 11.10
N ARG A 142 -8.29 0.19 12.41
CA ARG A 142 -9.43 0.13 13.31
C ARG A 142 -9.62 1.48 13.97
N LEU A 143 -10.83 2.00 13.94
CA LEU A 143 -11.21 3.26 14.56
C LEU A 143 -12.19 3.00 15.69
N SER A 144 -11.98 3.60 16.86
CA SER A 144 -12.96 3.65 17.94
C SER A 144 -12.86 4.94 18.72
N SER A 145 -13.87 5.26 19.54
CA SER A 145 -13.81 6.46 20.40
C SER A 145 -12.85 6.29 21.59
N ALA A 146 -12.68 5.06 22.08
CA ALA A 146 -11.85 4.75 23.25
C ALA A 146 -10.39 4.46 22.91
N GLY A 147 -10.14 3.88 21.74
CA GLY A 147 -8.84 3.33 21.35
C GLY A 147 -8.44 2.09 22.13
N GLY A 148 -7.16 1.72 22.04
CA GLY A 148 -6.61 0.52 22.69
C GLY A 148 -7.08 -0.79 22.08
N LEU A 149 -7.49 -0.77 20.81
CA LEU A 149 -7.89 -1.95 20.06
C LEU A 149 -6.67 -2.83 19.76
N ALA A 150 -6.86 -4.14 19.70
CA ALA A 150 -5.90 -5.08 19.13
C ALA A 150 -6.15 -5.26 17.62
N ALA A 151 -5.32 -6.03 16.92
CA ALA A 151 -5.53 -6.33 15.50
C ALA A 151 -6.82 -7.16 15.24
N THR A 152 -7.31 -7.85 16.26
CA THR A 152 -8.46 -8.76 16.23
C THR A 152 -9.45 -8.45 17.36
N GLY A 153 -10.62 -9.10 17.37
CA GLY A 153 -11.60 -9.01 18.43
C GLY A 153 -12.63 -7.90 18.28
N ALA A 154 -13.63 -7.92 19.16
CA ALA A 154 -14.73 -6.97 19.16
C ALA A 154 -14.36 -5.59 19.72
N ALA A 155 -15.07 -4.57 19.24
CA ALA A 155 -14.99 -3.21 19.71
C ALA A 155 -16.38 -2.57 19.82
N ALA A 156 -16.52 -1.61 20.74
CA ALA A 156 -17.82 -1.08 21.16
C ALA A 156 -18.44 -0.08 20.17
N ASP A 157 -17.63 0.51 19.29
CA ASP A 157 -18.04 1.51 18.31
C ASP A 157 -16.97 1.70 17.23
N GLY A 158 -17.31 2.41 16.16
CA GLY A 158 -16.38 2.73 15.08
C GLY A 158 -16.39 1.70 13.96
N GLU A 159 -15.25 1.50 13.31
CA GLU A 159 -15.14 0.79 12.04
C GLU A 159 -13.78 0.11 11.87
N VAL A 160 -13.75 -0.93 11.03
CA VAL A 160 -12.54 -1.56 10.53
C VAL A 160 -12.50 -1.44 9.00
N GLU A 161 -11.33 -1.11 8.46
CA GLU A 161 -11.03 -1.20 7.04
C GLU A 161 -9.69 -1.92 6.84
N ASP A 162 -9.59 -2.69 5.76
CA ASP A 162 -8.49 -3.60 5.47
C ASP A 162 -7.93 -3.34 4.07
N TYR A 163 -6.60 -3.33 3.90
CA TYR A 163 -5.94 -2.96 2.63
C TYR A 163 -4.72 -3.83 2.32
N ILE A 164 -4.46 -4.03 1.04
CA ILE A 164 -3.16 -4.52 0.53
C ILE A 164 -2.46 -3.42 -0.26
N TRP A 165 -1.34 -2.91 0.26
CA TRP A 165 -0.54 -1.90 -0.43
C TRP A 165 0.65 -2.53 -1.13
N ARG A 166 0.69 -2.41 -2.46
CA ARG A 166 1.74 -3.01 -3.29
C ARG A 166 2.83 -1.99 -3.64
N PHE A 167 4.08 -2.42 -3.56
CA PHE A 167 5.29 -1.65 -3.81
C PHE A 167 6.02 -2.21 -5.04
N GLY A 168 6.51 -1.31 -5.89
CA GLY A 168 7.34 -1.67 -7.03
C GLY A 168 8.83 -1.53 -6.70
N PRO A 169 9.73 -2.14 -7.47
CA PRO A 169 11.16 -1.89 -7.32
C PRO A 169 11.48 -0.43 -7.64
N ASN A 170 12.23 0.22 -6.75
CA ASN A 170 12.63 1.62 -6.87
C ASN A 170 13.66 1.85 -8.00
N ALA A 171 14.26 0.76 -8.50
CA ALA A 171 15.19 0.75 -9.62
C ALA A 171 15.11 -0.58 -10.38
N ILE A 172 15.14 -0.52 -11.72
CA ILE A 172 15.32 -1.68 -12.59
C ILE A 172 16.74 -1.63 -13.14
N THR A 173 17.60 -2.55 -12.72
CA THR A 173 18.93 -2.70 -13.31
C THR A 173 18.83 -3.59 -14.55
N LEU A 174 19.02 -3.01 -15.73
CA LEU A 174 19.17 -3.78 -16.97
C LEU A 174 20.56 -4.42 -16.98
N SER A 175 20.66 -5.68 -16.59
CA SER A 175 21.94 -6.40 -16.53
C SER A 175 22.54 -6.72 -17.90
N ASN A 176 21.71 -6.79 -18.95
CA ASN A 176 22.19 -6.98 -20.32
C ASN A 176 21.21 -6.37 -21.32
N PHE A 177 21.72 -5.65 -22.31
CA PHE A 177 20.99 -5.24 -23.50
C PHE A 177 21.74 -5.81 -24.72
N GLN A 178 21.20 -6.87 -25.31
CA GLN A 178 21.74 -7.42 -26.55
C GLN A 178 21.02 -6.82 -27.75
N ALA A 179 21.70 -5.92 -28.45
CA ALA A 179 21.34 -5.54 -29.81
C ALA A 179 22.15 -6.39 -30.80
N SER A 180 21.48 -7.15 -31.66
CA SER A 180 22.12 -7.82 -32.79
C SER A 180 21.86 -7.02 -34.06
N SER A 181 22.91 -6.67 -34.81
CA SER A 181 22.75 -6.14 -36.16
C SER A 181 22.31 -7.28 -37.09
N SER A 182 21.19 -7.08 -37.79
CA SER A 182 20.89 -7.90 -38.97
C SER A 182 21.80 -7.42 -40.09
N THR A 183 22.90 -8.15 -40.34
CA THR A 183 23.64 -8.00 -41.60
C THR A 183 22.83 -8.67 -42.70
N SER A 184 21.91 -7.93 -43.30
CA SER A 184 21.41 -8.33 -44.61
C SER A 184 22.61 -8.36 -45.58
N PRO A 185 22.86 -9.49 -46.27
CA PRO A 185 23.99 -9.56 -47.20
C PRO A 185 23.81 -8.50 -48.29
N PHE A 186 24.78 -7.60 -48.40
CA PHE A 186 24.83 -6.43 -49.29
C PHE A 186 24.77 -6.75 -50.81
N TRP A 187 24.51 -7.99 -51.21
CA TRP A 187 24.51 -8.43 -52.61
C TRP A 187 23.14 -8.35 -53.32
N LEU A 188 22.16 -7.64 -52.76
CA LEU A 188 20.86 -7.38 -53.41
C LEU A 188 20.55 -5.90 -53.68
N ILE A 189 21.51 -4.97 -53.52
CA ILE A 189 21.25 -3.55 -53.80
C ILE A 189 21.87 -3.16 -55.15
N PRO A 190 21.09 -3.01 -56.25
CA PRO A 190 21.60 -2.34 -57.43
C PRO A 190 21.91 -0.87 -57.09
N ILE A 191 23.08 -0.45 -57.55
CA ILE A 191 23.74 0.84 -57.34
C ILE A 191 22.80 2.02 -57.60
N ALA A 192 22.59 2.87 -56.61
CA ALA A 192 22.36 4.29 -56.79
C ALA A 192 23.19 5.06 -55.74
N LEU A 193 24.12 5.85 -56.25
CA LEU A 193 25.21 6.52 -55.57
C LEU A 193 24.75 7.83 -54.89
N LEU A 194 25.30 8.08 -53.68
CA LEU A 194 25.52 9.39 -53.01
C LEU A 194 24.31 10.28 -52.69
N LEU A 195 24.00 10.43 -51.40
CA LEU A 195 24.27 11.65 -50.63
C LEU A 195 23.84 11.49 -49.15
N LEU A 196 24.66 12.08 -48.28
CA LEU A 196 24.54 12.15 -46.83
C LEU A 196 23.09 12.40 -46.32
N ALA A 197 22.62 11.56 -45.41
CA ALA A 197 22.18 11.95 -44.05
C ALA A 197 21.78 10.70 -43.28
N GLY A 198 22.44 10.46 -42.14
CA GLY A 198 22.22 9.29 -41.30
C GLY A 198 20.75 9.15 -40.87
N SER A 199 20.13 8.05 -41.29
CA SER A 199 18.87 7.58 -40.73
C SER A 199 18.93 6.07 -40.65
N ALA A 200 19.25 5.55 -39.46
CA ALA A 200 19.10 4.15 -39.14
C ALA A 200 17.60 3.87 -38.93
N ILE A 201 17.01 3.07 -39.82
CA ILE A 201 15.65 2.56 -39.68
C ILE A 201 15.72 1.37 -38.71
N TRP A 202 15.05 1.49 -37.56
CA TRP A 202 14.95 0.42 -36.56
C TRP A 202 13.64 -0.35 -36.76
N ALA A 203 13.75 -1.65 -37.02
CA ALA A 203 12.59 -2.55 -36.99
C ALA A 203 12.63 -3.35 -35.69
N VAL A 204 11.64 -3.13 -34.82
CA VAL A 204 11.42 -3.93 -33.62
C VAL A 204 10.54 -5.11 -33.99
N SER A 205 10.97 -6.33 -33.68
CA SER A 205 10.10 -7.50 -33.70
C SER A 205 10.17 -8.18 -32.35
N ALA A 206 9.05 -8.20 -31.64
CA ALA A 206 8.90 -8.93 -30.40
C ALA A 206 8.73 -10.42 -30.73
N ARG A 207 9.65 -11.25 -30.22
CA ARG A 207 9.51 -12.71 -30.25
C ARG A 207 9.02 -13.16 -28.89
N THR A 208 7.78 -13.61 -28.80
CA THR A 208 7.30 -14.39 -27.66
C THR A 208 7.95 -15.78 -27.72
N GLY A 209 8.57 -16.17 -26.61
CA GLY A 209 9.21 -17.48 -26.42
C GLY A 209 8.19 -18.62 -26.27
N PRO A 210 8.68 -19.87 -26.28
CA PRO A 210 7.89 -21.10 -26.50
C PRO A 210 6.83 -21.38 -25.44
#